data_AF-A0A2G9T6G6-F1
#
_entry.id   AF-A0A2G9T6G6-F1
#
_cell.length_a   1.000
_cell.length_b   1.000
_cell.length_c   1.000
_cell.angle_alpha   90.00
_cell.angle_beta   90.00
_cell.angle_gamma   90.00
#
_symmetry.space_group_name_H-M   'P 1'
#
loop_
_entity.id
_entity.type
_entity.pdbx_description
1 polymer ?
#
loop_
_entity_poly.entity_id
_entity_poly.type
_entity_poly.pdbx_seq_one_letter_code
_entity_poly.pdbx_strand_id
1 'polypeptide(L)'
;MAGLVGSKIFCAHGGISEDLVSFKQVYRPTDICDIGLLCDLIWSDPSSACSMFDPSPRGVSSVFGKQAVNNFCTKMHVDLICRAHQCVMDG
;
A
#
# COMPACT_ATOMS: atom_id res chain seq x y z
N MET A 1 -8.46 1.96 7.14
CA MET A 1 -7.73 1.13 6.17
C MET A 1 -6.26 1.50 6.21
N ALA A 2 -5.94 2.79 6.14
CA ALA A 2 -4.60 3.30 6.43
C ALA A 2 -4.62 4.37 7.54
N GLY A 3 -3.46 4.71 8.09
CA GLY A 3 -3.23 5.73 9.09
C GLY A 3 -1.92 6.48 8.84
N LEU A 4 -1.81 7.69 9.38
CA LEU A 4 -0.60 8.51 9.30
C LEU A 4 -0.15 8.88 10.71
N VAL A 5 1.05 8.42 11.09
CA VAL A 5 1.61 8.66 12.43
C VAL A 5 2.71 9.72 12.34
N GLY A 6 2.62 10.73 13.20
CA GLY A 6 3.59 11.82 13.26
C GLY A 6 3.78 12.58 11.95
N SER A 7 2.80 12.53 11.04
CA SER A 7 2.89 13.05 9.66
C SER A 7 4.02 12.47 8.83
N LYS A 8 4.63 11.35 9.25
CA LYS A 8 5.85 10.78 8.66
C LYS A 8 5.78 9.29 8.39
N ILE A 9 4.92 8.54 9.08
CA ILE A 9 4.82 7.09 8.92
C ILE A 9 3.44 6.76 8.35
N PHE A 10 3.41 6.27 7.12
CA PHE A 10 2.20 5.73 6.52
C PHE A 10 1.99 4.29 6.99
N CYS A 11 0.82 3.98 7.53
CA CYS A 11 0.47 2.66 8.02
C CYS A 11 -0.68 2.10 7.18
N ALA A 12 -0.55 0.92 6.59
CA ALA A 12 -1.64 0.23 5.89
C ALA A 12 -1.56 -1.29 6.15
N HIS A 13 -2.66 -2.03 6.02
CA HIS A 13 -2.62 -3.48 6.25
C HIS A 13 -1.78 -4.19 5.17
N GLY A 14 -2.17 -4.00 3.90
CA GLY A 14 -1.48 -4.53 2.73
C GLY A 14 -0.29 -3.66 2.38
N GLY A 15 -0.50 -2.56 1.68
CA GLY A 15 0.60 -1.71 1.25
C GLY A 15 0.14 -0.42 0.58
N ILE A 16 0.69 -0.16 -0.61
CA ILE A 16 0.49 1.07 -1.37
C ILE A 16 -0.27 0.81 -2.67
N SER A 17 -0.86 1.87 -3.22
CA SER A 17 -1.60 1.85 -4.48
C SER A 17 -1.11 2.99 -5.38
N GLU A 18 -1.09 2.74 -6.69
CA GLU A 18 -0.83 3.78 -7.70
C GLU A 18 -1.90 4.89 -7.66
N ASP A 19 -3.13 4.52 -7.29
CA ASP A 19 -4.30 5.39 -7.27
C ASP A 19 -4.37 6.29 -6.02
N LEU A 20 -3.49 6.08 -5.03
CA LEU A 20 -3.42 6.97 -3.86
C LEU A 20 -2.66 8.25 -4.23
N VAL A 21 -3.39 9.35 -4.29
CA VAL A 21 -2.92 10.71 -4.56
C VAL A 21 -3.03 11.60 -3.31
N SER A 22 -3.99 11.33 -2.43
CA SER A 22 -4.27 12.11 -1.22
C SER A 22 -4.93 11.25 -0.15
N PHE A 23 -4.55 11.46 1.10
CA PHE A 23 -5.15 10.76 2.25
C PHE A 23 -6.65 11.02 2.44
N LYS A 24 -7.21 12.04 1.77
CA LYS A 24 -8.63 12.40 1.84
C LYS A 24 -9.50 11.68 0.79
N GLN A 25 -8.92 10.85 -0.08
CA GLN A 25 -9.67 10.17 -1.15
C GLN A 25 -10.61 9.07 -0.64
N VAL A 26 -10.42 8.58 0.58
CA VAL A 26 -11.24 7.49 1.13
C VAL A 26 -12.39 8.04 1.94
N TYR A 27 -13.60 7.96 1.37
CA TYR A 27 -14.84 8.28 2.06
C TYR A 27 -15.30 7.10 2.92
N ARG A 28 -15.94 7.39 4.06
CA ARG A 28 -16.54 6.39 4.95
C ARG A 28 -17.98 6.80 5.30
N PRO A 29 -18.92 5.85 5.41
CA PRO A 29 -18.77 4.40 5.19
C PRO A 29 -18.59 4.05 3.70
N THR A 30 -17.97 2.91 3.42
CA THR A 30 -17.76 2.40 2.06
C THR A 30 -17.58 0.89 2.13
N ASP A 31 -18.09 0.16 1.13
CA ASP A 31 -17.81 -1.25 0.95
C ASP A 31 -16.43 -1.44 0.34
N ILE A 32 -15.77 -2.55 0.66
CA ILE A 32 -14.49 -2.90 0.04
C ILE A 32 -14.82 -3.47 -1.34
N CYS A 33 -14.50 -2.72 -2.38
CA CYS A 33 -14.54 -3.21 -3.75
C CYS A 33 -13.42 -4.25 -3.97
N ASP A 34 -13.67 -5.25 -4.83
CA ASP A 34 -12.68 -6.27 -5.20
C ASP A 34 -11.50 -5.71 -6.02
N ILE A 35 -11.59 -4.46 -6.47
CA ILE A 35 -10.58 -3.75 -7.26
C ILE A 35 -10.40 -2.30 -6.80
N GLY A 36 -9.25 -1.71 -7.18
CA GLY A 36 -8.93 -0.30 -6.97
C GLY A 36 -8.35 0.00 -5.60
N LEU A 37 -8.27 1.30 -5.27
CA LEU A 37 -7.52 1.83 -4.13
C LEU A 37 -7.73 1.07 -2.80
N LEU A 38 -8.97 0.79 -2.41
CA LEU A 38 -9.24 0.13 -1.12
C LEU A 38 -8.77 -1.33 -1.12
N CYS A 39 -8.92 -2.03 -2.25
CA CYS A 39 -8.40 -3.37 -2.43
C CYS A 39 -6.88 -3.38 -2.27
N ASP A 40 -6.19 -2.44 -2.92
CA ASP A 40 -4.73 -2.33 -2.87
C ASP A 40 -4.19 -2.04 -1.46
N LEU A 41 -4.84 -1.14 -0.72
CA LEU A 41 -4.44 -0.83 0.65
C LEU A 41 -4.56 -2.03 1.60
N ILE A 42 -5.37 -3.04 1.27
CA ILE A 42 -5.52 -4.27 2.06
C ILE A 42 -4.65 -5.41 1.52
N TRP A 43 -4.55 -5.57 0.19
CA TRP A 43 -4.08 -6.81 -0.42
C TRP A 43 -2.76 -6.69 -1.17
N SER A 44 -2.25 -5.49 -1.39
CA SER A 44 -0.97 -5.32 -2.08
C SER A 44 0.22 -5.79 -1.21
N ASP A 45 1.26 -6.29 -1.88
CA ASP A 45 2.45 -6.86 -1.25
C ASP A 45 3.75 -6.27 -1.82
N PRO A 46 4.81 -6.07 -1.01
CA PRO A 46 6.13 -5.73 -1.52
C PRO A 46 6.72 -6.94 -2.27
N SER A 47 7.47 -6.68 -3.33
CA SER A 47 8.19 -7.71 -4.09
C SER A 47 9.55 -7.20 -4.56
N SER A 48 10.56 -8.06 -4.51
CA SER A 48 11.88 -7.80 -5.12
C SER A 48 11.92 -8.14 -6.61
N ALA A 49 10.88 -8.77 -7.15
CA ALA A 49 10.81 -9.19 -8.55
C ALA A 49 10.38 -8.08 -9.51
N CYS A 50 9.81 -6.98 -8.99
CA CYS A 50 9.36 -5.83 -9.77
C CYS A 50 10.01 -4.53 -9.28
N SER A 51 10.10 -3.53 -10.15
CA SER A 51 10.58 -2.19 -9.79
C SER A 51 9.43 -1.28 -9.32
N MET A 52 8.35 -1.25 -10.10
CA MET A 52 7.15 -0.45 -9.89
C MET A 52 6.00 -1.33 -9.37
N PHE A 53 4.97 -1.61 -10.16
CA PHE A 53 3.83 -2.44 -9.79
C PHE A 53 3.66 -3.56 -10.82
N ASP A 54 3.29 -4.76 -10.35
CA ASP A 54 2.98 -5.91 -11.20
C ASP A 54 1.78 -6.69 -10.62
N PRO A 55 1.07 -7.51 -11.41
CA PRO A 55 -0.03 -8.34 -10.90
C PRO A 55 0.40 -9.24 -9.74
N SER A 56 -0.42 -9.31 -8.70
CA SER A 56 -0.12 -10.14 -7.53
C SER A 56 -0.28 -11.62 -7.84
N PRO A 57 0.65 -12.49 -7.41
CA PRO A 57 0.48 -13.95 -7.50
C PRO A 57 -0.65 -14.48 -6.61
N ARG A 58 -1.21 -13.64 -5.72
CA ARG A 58 -2.40 -13.98 -4.92
C ARG A 58 -3.70 -13.94 -5.71
N GLY A 59 -3.68 -13.45 -6.95
CA GLY A 59 -4.87 -13.29 -7.80
C GLY A 59 -5.74 -12.08 -7.44
N VAL A 60 -5.27 -11.21 -6.53
CA VAL A 60 -5.95 -9.98 -6.12
C VAL A 60 -4.92 -8.86 -5.90
N SER A 61 -5.24 -7.65 -6.37
CA SER A 61 -4.36 -6.48 -6.32
C SER A 61 -3.00 -6.72 -7.02
N SER A 62 -1.98 -5.96 -6.62
CA SER A 62 -0.66 -5.87 -7.23
C SER A 62 0.43 -6.09 -6.20
N VAL A 63 1.60 -6.52 -6.66
CA VAL A 63 2.85 -6.39 -5.92
C VAL A 63 3.53 -5.07 -6.27
N PHE A 64 4.29 -4.50 -5.33
CA PHE A 64 5.02 -3.25 -5.53
C PHE A 64 6.51 -3.37 -5.16
N GLY A 65 7.35 -2.73 -5.96
CA GLY A 65 8.80 -2.77 -5.86
C GLY A 65 9.40 -1.58 -5.14
N LYS A 66 10.73 -1.59 -5.04
CA LYS A 66 11.50 -0.54 -4.37
C LYS A 66 11.29 0.85 -4.98
N GLN A 67 11.12 0.94 -6.30
CA GLN A 67 10.91 2.22 -6.97
C GLN A 67 9.52 2.78 -6.67
N ALA A 68 8.49 1.91 -6.63
CA ALA A 68 7.15 2.30 -6.20
C ALA A 68 7.14 2.84 -4.76
N VAL A 69 7.85 2.18 -3.84
CA VAL A 69 8.01 2.65 -2.44
C VAL A 69 8.64 4.04 -2.39
N ASN A 70 9.77 4.24 -3.09
CA ASN A 70 10.47 5.54 -3.08
C ASN A 70 9.60 6.67 -3.67
N ASN A 71 8.90 6.39 -4.77
CA ASN A 71 8.00 7.34 -5.41
C ASN A 71 6.84 7.69 -4.47
N PHE A 72 6.26 6.69 -3.82
CA PHE A 72 5.18 6.88 -2.85
C PHE A 72 5.63 7.74 -1.67
N CYS A 73 6.76 7.42 -1.04
CA CYS A 73 7.31 8.18 0.08
C CYS A 73 7.54 9.65 -0.29
N THR A 74 8.12 9.88 -1.47
CA THR A 74 8.36 11.24 -1.99
C THR A 74 7.05 11.99 -2.24
N LYS A 75 6.10 11.35 -2.95
CA LYS A 75 4.81 11.94 -3.33
C LYS A 75 3.93 12.27 -2.12
N MET A 76 3.91 11.37 -1.13
CA MET A 76 3.06 11.48 0.05
C MET A 76 3.75 12.17 1.22
N HIS A 77 5.01 12.59 1.06
CA HIS A 77 5.85 13.23 2.08
C HIS A 77 5.99 12.41 3.37
N VAL A 78 6.15 11.09 3.23
CA VAL A 78 6.38 10.15 4.34
C VAL A 78 7.76 9.54 4.26
N ASP A 79 8.30 9.16 5.41
CA ASP A 79 9.65 8.60 5.53
C ASP A 79 9.61 7.07 5.63
N LEU A 80 8.50 6.50 6.08
CA LEU A 80 8.35 5.06 6.33
C LEU A 80 6.93 4.56 5.96
N ILE A 81 6.88 3.34 5.42
CA ILE A 81 5.66 2.55 5.27
C ILE A 81 5.70 1.42 6.30
N CYS A 82 4.73 1.41 7.22
CA CYS A 82 4.49 0.33 8.17
C CYS A 82 3.33 -0.53 7.67
N ARG A 83 3.52 -1.85 7.63
CA ARG A 83 2.55 -2.78 7.05
C ARG A 83 2.44 -4.10 7.81
N ALA A 84 1.47 -4.92 7.43
CA ALA A 84 1.29 -6.28 7.93
C ALA A 84 1.10 -7.27 6.76
N HIS A 85 0.13 -8.18 6.84
CA HIS A 85 -0.35 -9.07 5.76
C HIS A 85 0.57 -10.23 5.33
N GLN A 86 1.90 -10.09 5.41
CA GLN A 86 2.83 -11.22 5.23
C GLN A 86 3.35 -11.74 6.57
N CYS A 87 3.35 -13.06 6.75
CA CYS A 87 4.00 -13.69 7.90
C CYS A 87 5.53 -13.57 7.75
N VAL A 88 6.20 -13.15 8.82
CA VAL A 88 7.66 -13.07 8.91
C VAL A 88 8.11 -13.86 10.13
N MET A 89 9.26 -14.52 10.05
CA MET A 89 9.68 -15.46 11.10
C MET A 89 9.88 -14.81 12.47
N ASP A 90 10.35 -13.55 12.50
CA ASP A 90 10.75 -12.87 13.73
C ASP A 90 9.78 -11.78 14.21
N GLY A 91 8.62 -11.64 13.57
CA GLY A 91 7.59 -10.65 13.92
C GLY A 91 7.92 -9.22 13.47
#